data_AF-A0A2K9LTW3-F1
#
_entry.id   AF-A0A2K9LTW3-F1
#
_cell.length_a   1.000
_cell.length_b   1.000
_cell.length_c   1.000
_cell.angle_alpha   90.00
_cell.angle_beta   90.00
_cell.angle_gamma   90.00
#
_symmetry.space_group_name_H-M   'P 1'
#
loop_
_entity.id
_entity.type
_entity.pdbx_description
1 polymer ?
#
loop_
_entity_poly.entity_id
_entity_poly.type
_entity_poly.pdbx_seq_one_letter_code
_entity_poly.pdbx_strand_id
1 'polypeptide(L)'
;MFLSWIQGTNWENPGGGLWTVNEDYGFFHVYAFTMTMGVIFAIAISALKLYRRGISLNELWIAAAIIVPVGLLGASFFGKLNAQGLGENANGVSFFGLFAFWEGGMAIHGGVYSGTIAGVIIFYFLSKRTKVSLWVYADCIIPNVLVGQGIGRWGNFFNHELIGRPLAEWNNGQTDALKWLPEFIRTNMVFKYTGNNSIINGLPVEQSNLYVMSPIFLYESLSLIFAWVIITFIIPNIGKWIGKKPWKLNPDKFEPKFFNFKIWRTEVFANHEYKEIELYKKEFKKINDENFIKRKWKQGKLLSKCNNPQGYYLVRTGVQAGLYFFVWNMVRFILETGRPDDHLFLMYQRTLSLTVIGLSMFAGLIVSILSQWVIPYLFRKPGIIYEQEYFYLDESEWNSIQPIINNDESKEKKWHIFNLKEKKASSEKEKIKIDNKISKKKLKEQKVKEKLDKKLGKK
;
A
#
# COMPACT_ATOMS: atom_id res chain seq x y z
N MET A 1 3.50 11.55 -34.31
CA MET A 1 4.68 10.83 -34.84
C MET A 1 5.59 10.58 -33.65
N PHE A 2 5.76 9.32 -33.22
CA PHE A 2 6.67 9.01 -32.11
C PHE A 2 8.10 9.21 -32.62
N LEU A 3 8.86 10.05 -31.94
CA LEU A 3 10.21 10.38 -32.38
C LEU A 3 11.18 9.40 -31.70
N SER A 4 11.73 8.47 -32.48
CA SER A 4 12.78 7.54 -32.06
C SER A 4 14.14 8.25 -32.09
N TRP A 5 14.91 8.14 -31.01
CA TRP A 5 16.29 8.59 -30.95
C TRP A 5 17.05 7.75 -29.92
N ILE A 6 18.37 7.71 -30.01
CA ILE A 6 19.24 6.94 -29.11
C ILE A 6 20.16 7.91 -28.39
N GLN A 7 20.28 7.77 -27.07
CA GLN A 7 21.21 8.58 -26.29
C GLN A 7 22.63 8.06 -26.48
N GLY A 8 22.86 6.79 -26.19
CA GLY A 8 24.17 6.15 -26.25
C GLY A 8 25.22 6.92 -25.44
N THR A 9 26.45 6.93 -25.95
CA THR A 9 27.58 7.70 -25.40
C THR A 9 27.79 9.04 -26.10
N ASN A 10 26.75 9.54 -26.80
CA ASN A 10 26.86 10.74 -27.64
C ASN A 10 26.72 12.06 -26.87
N TRP A 11 26.59 11.99 -25.55
CA TRP A 11 26.34 13.13 -24.68
C TRP A 11 27.30 13.09 -23.52
N GLU A 12 28.07 14.16 -23.34
CA GLU A 12 29.08 14.26 -22.30
C GLU A 12 28.91 15.54 -21.46
N ASN A 13 29.68 15.60 -20.37
CA ASN A 13 29.77 16.79 -19.54
C ASN A 13 30.21 18.00 -20.40
N PRO A 14 29.48 19.14 -20.33
CA PRO A 14 29.76 20.31 -21.14
C PRO A 14 31.09 21.02 -20.81
N GLY A 15 31.75 20.66 -19.70
CA GLY A 15 33.00 21.29 -19.25
C GLY A 15 32.79 22.72 -18.73
N GLY A 16 33.89 23.38 -18.34
CA GLY A 16 33.89 24.81 -18.02
C GLY A 16 33.13 25.27 -16.76
N GLY A 17 32.77 24.35 -15.86
CA GLY A 17 32.04 24.70 -14.63
C GLY A 17 30.58 25.12 -14.85
N LEU A 18 29.99 24.76 -15.99
CA LEU A 18 28.58 25.02 -16.31
C LEU A 18 27.63 24.31 -15.34
N TRP A 19 27.95 23.07 -14.97
CA TRP A 19 27.19 22.34 -13.96
C TRP A 19 27.45 22.94 -12.58
N THR A 20 26.38 23.39 -11.94
CA THR A 20 26.43 24.00 -10.60
C THR A 20 26.24 22.99 -9.48
N VAL A 21 25.83 21.76 -9.79
CA VAL A 21 25.69 20.69 -8.80
C VAL A 21 26.65 19.57 -9.12
N ASN A 22 27.13 18.91 -8.06
CA ASN A 22 27.96 17.72 -8.15
C ASN A 22 27.16 16.48 -7.77
N GLU A 23 27.58 15.33 -8.31
CA GLU A 23 27.06 14.01 -7.96
C GLU A 23 27.32 13.71 -6.48
N ASP A 24 28.55 14.02 -6.04
CA ASP A 24 29.06 13.78 -4.71
C ASP A 24 29.64 15.05 -4.07
N TYR A 25 29.40 15.20 -2.77
CA TYR A 25 30.02 16.24 -1.93
C TYR A 25 30.90 15.57 -0.86
N GLY A 26 32.07 15.11 -1.29
CA GLY A 26 32.99 14.33 -0.44
C GLY A 26 32.44 12.94 -0.16
N PHE A 27 32.17 12.61 1.10
CA PHE A 27 31.56 11.33 1.49
C PHE A 27 30.03 11.30 1.26
N PHE A 28 29.44 12.43 0.90
CA PHE A 28 27.99 12.56 0.74
C PHE A 28 27.56 12.29 -0.70
N HIS A 29 27.07 11.08 -0.95
CA HIS A 29 26.52 10.68 -2.24
C HIS A 29 25.05 11.13 -2.36
N VAL A 30 24.78 12.15 -3.18
CA VAL A 30 23.45 12.78 -3.25
C VAL A 30 22.41 11.81 -3.83
N TYR A 31 22.82 11.01 -4.82
CA TYR A 31 21.96 9.98 -5.40
C TYR A 31 21.46 8.98 -4.34
N ALA A 32 22.38 8.38 -3.58
CA ALA A 32 22.04 7.44 -2.51
C ALA A 32 21.18 8.10 -1.44
N PHE A 33 21.51 9.34 -1.04
CA PHE A 33 20.73 10.10 -0.07
C PHE A 33 19.28 10.31 -0.51
N THR A 34 19.05 10.78 -1.73
CA THR A 34 17.68 11.02 -2.24
C THR A 34 16.88 9.72 -2.34
N MET A 35 17.51 8.61 -2.75
CA MET A 35 16.88 7.29 -2.78
C MET A 35 16.48 6.81 -1.38
N THR A 36 17.38 6.94 -0.39
CA THR A 36 17.09 6.60 1.01
C THR A 36 15.98 7.48 1.58
N MET A 37 16.01 8.78 1.31
CA MET A 37 14.93 9.70 1.72
C MET A 37 13.60 9.29 1.09
N GLY A 38 13.59 8.88 -0.19
CA GLY A 38 12.40 8.37 -0.84
C GLY A 38 11.77 7.18 -0.09
N VAL A 39 12.59 6.21 0.35
CA VAL A 39 12.12 5.07 1.15
C VAL A 39 11.59 5.53 2.51
N ILE A 40 12.32 6.41 3.20
CA ILE A 40 11.92 6.93 4.52
C ILE A 40 10.58 7.66 4.43
N PHE A 41 10.40 8.56 3.45
CA PHE A 41 9.15 9.29 3.25
C PHE A 41 7.99 8.36 2.92
N ALA A 42 8.20 7.36 2.05
CA ALA A 42 7.17 6.38 1.74
C ALA A 42 6.71 5.62 3.00
N ILE A 43 7.63 5.20 3.86
CA ILE A 43 7.32 4.50 5.12
C ILE A 43 6.66 5.46 6.13
N ALA A 44 7.19 6.67 6.32
CA ALA A 44 6.67 7.64 7.28
C ALA A 44 5.24 8.07 6.96
N ILE A 45 4.94 8.34 5.69
CA ILE A 45 3.58 8.67 5.24
C ILE A 45 2.64 7.47 5.42
N SER A 46 3.13 6.25 5.16
CA SER A 46 2.37 5.01 5.39
C SER A 46 2.04 4.81 6.87
N ALA A 47 3.00 5.08 7.76
CA ALA A 47 2.81 5.05 9.21
C ALA A 47 1.76 6.08 9.65
N LEU A 48 1.86 7.32 9.16
CA LEU A 48 0.85 8.35 9.46
C LEU A 48 -0.55 7.92 9.01
N LYS A 49 -0.67 7.28 7.84
CA LYS A 49 -1.96 6.82 7.30
C LYS A 49 -2.55 5.67 8.10
N LEU A 50 -1.73 4.72 8.56
CA LEU A 50 -2.16 3.62 9.44
C LEU A 50 -2.54 4.13 10.84
N TYR A 51 -1.74 5.04 11.40
CA TYR A 51 -2.03 5.68 12.69
C TYR A 51 -3.37 6.40 12.67
N ARG A 52 -3.65 7.17 11.61
CA ARG A 52 -4.94 7.86 11.43
C ARG A 52 -6.14 6.91 11.28
N ARG A 53 -5.90 5.64 10.95
CA ARG A 53 -6.92 4.58 10.87
C ARG A 53 -7.04 3.77 12.16
N GLY A 54 -6.26 4.07 13.19
CA GLY A 54 -6.22 3.30 14.43
C GLY A 54 -5.60 1.91 14.28
N ILE A 55 -4.82 1.68 13.21
CA ILE A 55 -4.13 0.42 12.98
C ILE A 55 -2.74 0.49 13.61
N SER A 56 -2.33 -0.58 14.28
CA SER A 56 -1.01 -0.70 14.89
C SER A 56 0.11 -0.52 13.85
N LEU A 57 1.18 0.17 14.27
CA LEU A 57 2.35 0.41 13.43
C LEU A 57 3.38 -0.72 13.51
N ASN A 58 3.28 -1.61 14.50
CA ASN A 58 4.22 -2.71 14.69
C ASN A 58 4.33 -3.59 13.44
N GLU A 59 3.18 -3.85 12.80
CA GLU A 59 3.07 -4.62 11.58
C GLU A 59 3.79 -3.95 10.41
N LEU A 60 3.69 -2.61 10.30
CA LEU A 60 4.40 -1.85 9.29
C LEU A 60 5.92 -1.94 9.51
N TRP A 61 6.39 -1.81 10.75
CA TRP A 61 7.82 -1.87 11.07
C TRP A 61 8.43 -3.24 10.79
N ILE A 62 7.74 -4.31 11.22
CA ILE A 62 8.16 -5.69 10.92
C ILE A 62 8.19 -5.92 9.40
N ALA A 63 7.16 -5.47 8.69
CA ALA A 63 7.09 -5.60 7.24
C ALA A 63 8.21 -4.81 6.54
N ALA A 64 8.45 -3.56 6.94
CA ALA A 64 9.50 -2.71 6.35
C ALA A 64 10.89 -3.31 6.55
N ALA A 65 11.18 -3.84 7.76
CA ALA A 65 12.45 -4.49 8.09
C ALA A 65 12.75 -5.73 7.24
N ILE A 66 11.74 -6.33 6.62
CA ILE A 66 11.89 -7.51 5.75
C ILE A 66 11.79 -7.13 4.27
N ILE A 67 10.78 -6.35 3.88
CA ILE A 67 10.51 -5.99 2.49
C ILE A 67 11.65 -5.16 1.89
N VAL A 68 12.20 -4.20 2.64
CA VAL A 68 13.26 -3.32 2.11
C VAL A 68 14.54 -4.12 1.81
N PRO A 69 15.09 -4.92 2.75
CA PRO A 69 16.25 -5.76 2.43
C PRO A 69 15.97 -6.78 1.32
N VAL A 70 14.82 -7.46 1.32
CA VAL A 70 14.49 -8.42 0.25
C VAL A 70 14.37 -7.74 -1.11
N GLY A 71 13.86 -6.51 -1.14
CA GLY A 71 13.85 -5.64 -2.32
C GLY A 71 15.27 -5.36 -2.82
N LEU A 72 16.17 -4.93 -1.95
CA LEU A 72 17.57 -4.65 -2.30
C LEU A 72 18.30 -5.91 -2.80
N LEU A 73 18.14 -7.03 -2.10
CA LEU A 73 18.72 -8.32 -2.48
C LEU A 73 18.21 -8.79 -3.84
N GLY A 74 16.91 -8.66 -4.11
CA GLY A 74 16.33 -8.99 -5.41
C GLY A 74 16.79 -8.05 -6.51
N ALA A 75 16.91 -6.75 -6.25
CA ALA A 75 17.43 -5.78 -7.21
C ALA A 75 18.86 -6.14 -7.63
N SER A 76 19.72 -6.44 -6.66
CA SER A 76 21.09 -6.91 -6.91
C SER A 76 21.10 -8.23 -7.69
N PHE A 77 20.32 -9.22 -7.24
CA PHE A 77 20.29 -10.55 -7.86
C PHE A 77 19.91 -10.48 -9.34
N PHE A 78 18.77 -9.86 -9.67
CA PHE A 78 18.34 -9.75 -11.06
C PHE A 78 19.17 -8.74 -11.87
N GLY A 79 19.78 -7.74 -11.23
CA GLY A 79 20.65 -6.79 -11.93
C GLY A 79 21.94 -7.45 -12.40
N LYS A 80 22.62 -8.17 -11.51
CA LYS A 80 23.84 -8.92 -11.84
C LYS A 80 23.57 -10.13 -12.75
N LEU A 81 22.37 -10.70 -12.70
CA LEU A 81 21.96 -11.74 -13.65
C LEU A 81 21.69 -11.21 -15.07
N ASN A 82 21.24 -9.96 -15.21
CA ASN A 82 20.80 -9.40 -16.50
C ASN A 82 21.85 -8.54 -17.20
N ALA A 83 23.05 -8.37 -16.63
CA ALA A 83 24.14 -7.68 -17.30
C ALA A 83 24.58 -8.49 -18.55
N GLN A 84 24.04 -8.11 -19.71
CA GLN A 84 24.40 -8.51 -21.08
C GLN A 84 24.57 -10.04 -21.34
N GLY A 85 23.45 -10.77 -21.38
CA GLY A 85 23.39 -12.16 -21.92
C GLY A 85 23.46 -13.27 -20.87
N LEU A 86 22.97 -14.47 -21.19
CA LEU A 86 23.14 -15.66 -20.34
C LEU A 86 24.63 -15.92 -20.13
N GLY A 87 25.15 -15.58 -18.95
CA GLY A 87 26.43 -16.08 -18.46
C GLY A 87 27.69 -15.29 -18.80
N GLU A 88 27.64 -14.11 -19.42
CA GLU A 88 28.87 -13.36 -19.75
C GLU A 88 29.26 -12.23 -18.78
N ASN A 89 28.34 -11.56 -18.05
CA ASN A 89 28.76 -10.48 -17.14
C ASN A 89 28.19 -10.56 -15.72
N ALA A 90 28.47 -11.68 -15.07
CA ALA A 90 28.72 -11.66 -13.64
C ALA A 90 30.22 -11.53 -13.33
N ASN A 91 31.17 -11.27 -14.26
CA ASN A 91 32.62 -11.23 -13.93
C ASN A 91 33.12 -12.42 -13.05
N GLY A 92 32.50 -13.60 -13.13
CA GLY A 92 32.77 -14.70 -12.20
C GLY A 92 32.37 -14.47 -10.72
N VAL A 93 31.41 -13.58 -10.42
CA VAL A 93 30.94 -13.35 -9.05
C VAL A 93 30.32 -14.64 -8.52
N SER A 94 30.71 -15.02 -7.31
CA SER A 94 30.13 -16.16 -6.59
C SER A 94 28.61 -16.01 -6.44
N PHE A 95 27.91 -17.14 -6.20
CA PHE A 95 26.46 -17.14 -5.93
C PHE A 95 26.04 -16.12 -4.86
N PHE A 96 26.85 -15.95 -3.79
CA PHE A 96 26.58 -14.96 -2.75
C PHE A 96 26.80 -13.52 -3.21
N GLY A 97 27.74 -13.30 -4.13
CA GLY A 97 27.98 -11.97 -4.68
C GLY A 97 26.86 -11.48 -5.60
N LEU A 98 25.97 -12.36 -6.11
CA LEU A 98 24.72 -11.92 -6.75
C LEU A 98 23.85 -11.08 -5.82
N PHE A 99 23.94 -11.29 -4.51
CA PHE A 99 23.19 -10.58 -3.49
C PHE A 99 23.91 -9.35 -2.91
N ALA A 100 25.16 -9.10 -3.32
CA ALA A 100 25.95 -7.97 -2.85
C ALA A 100 25.44 -6.65 -3.43
N PHE A 101 24.39 -6.09 -2.82
CA PHE A 101 23.72 -4.85 -3.24
C PHE A 101 24.58 -3.59 -3.05
N TRP A 102 25.69 -3.69 -2.33
CA TRP A 102 26.69 -2.63 -2.17
C TRP A 102 27.66 -2.55 -3.37
N GLU A 103 27.61 -3.50 -4.29
CA GLU A 103 28.30 -3.44 -5.57
C GLU A 103 27.31 -3.00 -6.67
N GLY A 104 27.83 -2.42 -7.75
CA GLY A 104 27.03 -2.08 -8.92
C GLY A 104 26.32 -3.27 -9.56
N GLY A 105 25.30 -2.99 -10.38
CA GLY A 105 24.51 -4.03 -11.07
C GLY A 105 23.17 -4.31 -10.38
N MET A 106 22.34 -3.28 -10.21
CA MET A 106 20.98 -3.43 -9.69
C MET A 106 19.94 -3.29 -10.81
N ALA A 107 18.94 -4.17 -10.84
CA ALA A 107 17.77 -4.03 -11.71
C ALA A 107 16.53 -3.70 -10.88
N ILE A 108 15.86 -2.59 -11.23
CA ILE A 108 14.64 -2.14 -10.55
C ILE A 108 13.54 -3.21 -10.56
N HIS A 109 13.41 -3.98 -11.65
CA HIS A 109 12.42 -5.05 -11.77
C HIS A 109 12.62 -6.13 -10.69
N GLY A 110 13.87 -6.50 -10.42
CA GLY A 110 14.19 -7.47 -9.39
C GLY A 110 13.71 -7.05 -8.02
N GLY A 111 13.97 -5.79 -7.65
CA GLY A 111 13.55 -5.26 -6.36
C GLY A 111 12.03 -5.09 -6.23
N VAL A 112 11.36 -4.70 -7.32
CA VAL A 112 9.89 -4.62 -7.35
C VAL A 112 9.27 -6.01 -7.18
N TYR A 113 9.76 -7.03 -7.89
CA TYR A 113 9.22 -8.39 -7.78
C TYR A 113 9.48 -9.01 -6.41
N SER A 114 10.73 -9.02 -5.94
CA SER A 114 11.07 -9.61 -4.65
C SER A 114 10.38 -8.88 -3.50
N GLY A 115 10.36 -7.54 -3.53
CA GLY A 115 9.70 -6.71 -2.53
C GLY A 115 8.19 -6.90 -2.52
N THR A 116 7.55 -7.00 -3.69
CA THR A 116 6.10 -7.24 -3.79
C THR A 116 5.73 -8.62 -3.26
N ILE A 117 6.48 -9.66 -3.63
CA ILE A 117 6.25 -11.04 -3.15
C ILE A 117 6.41 -11.10 -1.63
N ALA A 118 7.51 -10.55 -1.10
CA ALA A 118 7.73 -10.48 0.35
C ALA A 118 6.61 -9.72 1.06
N GLY A 119 6.16 -8.60 0.50
CA GLY A 119 5.08 -7.78 1.04
C GLY A 119 3.74 -8.52 1.07
N VAL A 120 3.36 -9.18 -0.01
CA VAL A 120 2.14 -9.98 -0.07
C VAL A 120 2.17 -11.10 0.96
N ILE A 121 3.28 -11.83 1.05
CA ILE A 121 3.44 -12.93 2.02
C ILE A 121 3.34 -12.41 3.45
N ILE A 122 4.08 -11.37 3.80
CA ILE A 122 4.16 -10.91 5.18
C ILE A 122 2.85 -10.31 5.65
N PHE A 123 2.24 -9.43 4.84
CA PHE A 123 0.96 -8.84 5.19
C PHE A 123 -0.19 -9.83 5.12
N TYR A 124 -0.08 -10.91 4.33
CA TYR A 124 -1.03 -12.02 4.42
C TYR A 124 -1.00 -12.69 5.80
N PHE A 125 0.18 -12.97 6.37
CA PHE A 125 0.26 -13.53 7.72
C PHE A 125 -0.12 -12.52 8.81
N LEU A 126 0.30 -11.27 8.70
CA LEU A 126 -0.06 -10.21 9.66
C LEU A 126 -1.57 -9.92 9.62
N SER A 127 -2.22 -10.03 8.45
CA SER A 127 -3.67 -9.84 8.31
C SER A 127 -4.49 -10.84 9.14
N LYS A 128 -3.99 -12.08 9.27
CA LYS A 128 -4.65 -13.12 10.08
C LYS A 128 -4.55 -12.84 11.57
N ARG A 129 -3.43 -12.27 12.03
CA ARG A 129 -3.21 -11.93 13.45
C ARG A 129 -3.95 -10.66 13.87
N THR A 130 -3.90 -9.63 13.03
CA THR A 130 -4.49 -8.32 13.33
C THR A 130 -5.96 -8.19 12.96
N LYS A 131 -6.50 -9.16 12.21
CA LYS A 131 -7.83 -9.06 11.57
C LYS A 131 -7.97 -7.82 10.67
N VAL A 132 -6.87 -7.31 10.13
CA VAL A 132 -6.86 -6.20 9.15
C VAL A 132 -6.59 -6.76 7.76
N SER A 133 -7.44 -6.46 6.78
CA SER A 133 -7.26 -6.98 5.42
C SER A 133 -5.94 -6.55 4.79
N LEU A 134 -5.29 -7.45 4.04
CA LEU A 134 -4.13 -7.14 3.19
C LEU A 134 -4.34 -5.89 2.32
N TRP A 135 -5.55 -5.72 1.78
CA TRP A 135 -5.90 -4.59 0.93
C TRP A 135 -5.92 -3.24 1.68
N VAL A 136 -6.13 -3.26 3.00
CA VAL A 136 -6.01 -2.06 3.83
C VAL A 136 -4.55 -1.63 3.91
N TYR A 137 -3.65 -2.57 4.19
CA TYR A 137 -2.21 -2.30 4.18
C TYR A 137 -1.75 -1.83 2.80
N ALA A 138 -2.19 -2.51 1.73
CA ALA A 138 -1.89 -2.14 0.36
C ALA A 138 -2.31 -0.70 0.03
N ASP A 139 -3.56 -0.31 0.32
CA ASP A 139 -4.02 1.07 0.12
C ASP A 139 -3.28 2.09 0.98
N CYS A 140 -2.79 1.68 2.16
CA CYS A 140 -2.04 2.56 3.04
C CYS A 140 -0.58 2.75 2.61
N ILE A 141 0.01 1.79 1.88
CA ILE A 141 1.44 1.75 1.57
C ILE A 141 1.70 2.06 0.10
N ILE A 142 1.05 1.34 -0.82
CA ILE A 142 1.38 1.33 -2.25
C ILE A 142 1.31 2.74 -2.88
N PRO A 143 0.27 3.57 -2.65
CA PRO A 143 0.26 4.92 -3.22
C PRO A 143 1.46 5.77 -2.80
N ASN A 144 1.99 5.58 -1.59
CA ASN A 144 3.09 6.39 -1.06
C ASN A 144 4.44 6.06 -1.72
N VAL A 145 4.53 4.95 -2.45
CA VAL A 145 5.70 4.62 -3.27
C VAL A 145 5.94 5.69 -4.35
N LEU A 146 4.87 6.35 -4.85
CA LEU A 146 4.99 7.47 -5.79
C LEU A 146 5.80 8.63 -5.23
N VAL A 147 5.66 8.92 -3.93
CA VAL A 147 6.46 9.96 -3.27
C VAL A 147 7.92 9.55 -3.26
N GLY A 148 8.20 8.30 -2.89
CA GLY A 148 9.56 7.77 -2.91
C GLY A 148 10.20 7.83 -4.29
N GLN A 149 9.48 7.41 -5.33
CA GLN A 149 9.93 7.53 -6.72
C GLN A 149 10.14 8.99 -7.14
N GLY A 150 9.21 9.89 -6.79
CA GLY A 150 9.32 11.30 -7.12
C GLY A 150 10.55 11.97 -6.47
N ILE A 151 10.88 11.60 -5.23
CA ILE A 151 12.10 12.07 -4.55
C ILE A 151 13.35 11.45 -5.20
N GLY A 152 13.33 10.15 -5.51
CA GLY A 152 14.45 9.47 -6.17
C GLY A 152 14.81 10.06 -7.54
N ARG A 153 13.84 10.66 -8.25
CA ARG A 153 14.09 11.37 -9.52
C ARG A 153 15.03 12.57 -9.37
N TRP A 154 15.08 13.19 -8.20
CA TRP A 154 16.06 14.24 -7.93
C TRP A 154 17.48 13.69 -7.82
N GLY A 155 17.64 12.45 -7.35
CA GLY A 155 18.91 11.75 -7.40
C GLY A 155 19.44 11.64 -8.83
N ASN A 156 18.57 11.27 -9.79
CA ASN A 156 18.96 11.19 -11.20
C ASN A 156 19.47 12.55 -11.73
N PHE A 157 18.86 13.66 -11.31
CA PHE A 157 19.30 15.01 -11.67
C PHE A 157 20.70 15.34 -11.09
N PHE A 158 20.95 15.03 -9.82
CA PHE A 158 22.27 15.27 -9.22
C PHE A 158 23.35 14.35 -9.78
N ASN A 159 22.98 13.15 -10.24
CA ASN A 159 23.86 12.18 -10.88
C ASN A 159 24.00 12.39 -12.40
N HIS A 160 23.41 13.48 -12.94
CA HIS A 160 23.35 13.82 -14.37
C HIS A 160 22.94 12.66 -15.29
N GLU A 161 22.07 11.79 -14.80
CA GLU A 161 21.58 10.61 -15.52
C GLU A 161 20.11 10.74 -15.94
N LEU A 162 19.68 9.90 -16.90
CA LEU A 162 18.32 9.90 -17.45
C LEU A 162 17.89 11.26 -18.04
N ILE A 163 18.77 11.85 -18.84
CA ILE A 163 18.48 13.06 -19.60
C ILE A 163 17.37 12.80 -20.63
N GLY A 164 16.58 13.85 -20.89
CA GLY A 164 15.59 13.81 -21.95
C GLY A 164 16.15 14.19 -23.29
N ARG A 165 15.25 14.24 -24.28
CA ARG A 165 15.58 14.71 -25.63
C ARG A 165 16.18 16.13 -25.64
N PRO A 166 17.07 16.44 -26.60
CA PRO A 166 17.52 17.80 -26.81
C PRO A 166 16.35 18.70 -27.24
N LEU A 167 16.32 19.93 -26.73
CA LEU A 167 15.26 20.90 -26.97
C LEU A 167 15.71 22.09 -27.81
N ALA A 168 16.87 22.64 -27.48
CA ALA A 168 17.46 23.78 -28.18
C ALA A 168 18.97 23.82 -27.95
N GLU A 169 19.67 24.46 -28.87
CA GLU A 169 21.08 24.79 -28.71
C GLU A 169 21.28 25.79 -27.55
N TRP A 170 22.42 25.68 -26.86
CA TRP A 170 22.86 26.56 -25.80
C TRP A 170 23.98 27.46 -26.34
N ASN A 171 23.63 28.72 -26.61
CA ASN A 171 24.54 29.69 -27.21
C ASN A 171 24.92 30.76 -26.18
N ASN A 172 26.15 30.70 -25.66
CA ASN A 172 26.74 31.70 -24.76
C ASN A 172 25.85 32.10 -23.56
N GLY A 173 25.25 31.13 -22.86
CA GLY A 173 24.39 31.41 -21.71
C GLY A 173 22.93 31.72 -22.06
N GLN A 174 22.59 31.73 -23.35
CA GLN A 174 21.26 32.01 -23.85
C GLN A 174 20.66 30.77 -24.53
N THR A 175 19.39 30.54 -24.24
CA THR A 175 18.58 29.50 -24.87
C THR A 175 17.13 29.94 -24.85
N ASP A 176 16.40 29.61 -25.91
CA ASP A 176 14.94 29.83 -25.96
C ASP A 176 14.15 28.74 -25.21
N ALA A 177 14.79 27.63 -24.86
CA ALA A 177 14.17 26.55 -24.13
C ALA A 177 14.11 26.82 -22.62
N LEU A 178 13.00 26.43 -22.00
CA LEU A 178 12.85 26.31 -20.54
C LEU A 178 13.12 27.59 -19.73
N LYS A 179 12.95 28.80 -20.29
CA LYS A 179 13.20 30.10 -19.60
C LYS A 179 12.47 30.26 -18.25
N TRP A 180 11.39 29.51 -18.02
CA TRP A 180 10.63 29.49 -16.76
C TRP A 180 11.28 28.66 -15.65
N LEU A 181 12.29 27.83 -15.96
CA LEU A 181 13.01 27.05 -14.97
C LEU A 181 14.13 27.86 -14.29
N PRO A 182 14.37 27.63 -12.99
CA PRO A 182 15.52 28.18 -12.30
C PRO A 182 16.83 27.86 -13.02
N GLU A 183 17.78 28.79 -12.94
CA GLU A 183 19.07 28.68 -13.61
C GLU A 183 19.82 27.40 -13.21
N PHE A 184 19.84 27.05 -11.93
CA PHE A 184 20.48 25.83 -11.44
C PHE A 184 19.94 24.55 -12.10
N ILE A 185 18.66 24.50 -12.51
CA ILE A 185 18.15 23.33 -13.23
C ILE A 185 18.58 23.41 -14.69
N ARG A 186 18.43 24.57 -15.34
CA ARG A 186 18.74 24.71 -16.76
C ARG A 186 20.21 24.44 -17.07
N THR A 187 21.13 24.98 -16.27
CA THR A 187 22.58 24.84 -16.50
C THR A 187 23.04 23.39 -16.34
N ASN A 188 22.49 22.66 -15.36
CA ASN A 188 22.76 21.22 -15.17
C ASN A 188 22.05 20.31 -16.18
N MET A 189 21.16 20.86 -17.01
CA MET A 189 20.56 20.14 -18.14
C MET A 189 21.25 20.45 -19.47
N VAL A 190 22.39 21.15 -19.46
CA VAL A 190 23.22 21.39 -20.65
C VAL A 190 24.19 20.24 -20.82
N PHE A 191 24.22 19.65 -22.01
CA PHE A 191 25.12 18.56 -22.39
C PHE A 191 25.80 18.88 -23.72
N LYS A 192 27.03 18.41 -23.87
CA LYS A 192 27.78 18.52 -25.12
C LYS A 192 27.51 17.31 -25.99
N TYR A 193 27.20 17.54 -27.27
CA TYR A 193 27.01 16.46 -28.24
C TYR A 193 28.35 16.01 -28.82
N THR A 194 28.63 14.71 -28.78
CA THR A 194 29.89 14.12 -29.31
C THR A 194 29.68 13.22 -30.52
N GLY A 195 28.42 12.92 -30.86
CA GLY A 195 28.06 12.10 -32.00
C GLY A 195 28.23 12.81 -33.35
N ASN A 196 27.99 12.06 -34.43
CA ASN A 196 27.97 12.61 -35.79
C ASN A 196 26.76 13.52 -35.99
N ASN A 197 26.93 14.57 -36.80
CA ASN A 197 25.86 15.50 -37.13
C ASN A 197 24.60 14.76 -37.58
N SER A 198 23.50 15.00 -36.87
CA SER A 198 22.25 14.28 -37.07
C SER A 198 21.06 15.16 -36.73
N ILE A 199 19.87 14.75 -37.17
CA ILE A 199 18.62 15.44 -36.83
C ILE A 199 17.93 14.62 -35.74
N ILE A 200 17.92 15.14 -34.52
CA ILE A 200 17.27 14.49 -33.37
C ILE A 200 16.00 15.27 -33.05
N ASN A 201 14.84 14.60 -33.15
CA ASN A 201 13.54 15.21 -32.85
C ASN A 201 13.21 16.48 -33.67
N GLY A 202 13.73 16.59 -34.89
CA GLY A 202 13.57 17.77 -35.75
C GLY A 202 14.52 18.92 -35.43
N LEU A 203 15.41 18.75 -34.45
CA LEU A 203 16.51 19.68 -34.14
C LEU A 203 17.78 19.19 -34.85
N PRO A 204 18.44 20.00 -35.70
CA PRO A 204 19.78 19.69 -36.19
C PRO A 204 20.76 19.76 -35.01
N VAL A 205 21.44 18.65 -34.75
CA VAL A 205 22.42 18.52 -33.68
C VAL A 205 23.81 18.38 -34.32
N GLU A 206 24.70 19.31 -33.99
CA GLU A 206 26.06 19.40 -34.51
C GLU A 206 27.07 18.95 -33.45
N GLN A 207 28.11 18.27 -33.91
CA GLN A 207 29.18 17.77 -33.06
C GLN A 207 29.89 18.93 -32.34
N SER A 208 30.16 18.73 -31.05
CA SER A 208 30.79 19.67 -30.12
C SER A 208 29.92 20.85 -29.66
N ASN A 209 28.70 21.00 -30.17
CA ASN A 209 27.80 22.05 -29.69
C ASN A 209 27.10 21.62 -28.39
N LEU A 210 26.65 22.63 -27.65
CA LEU A 210 25.97 22.47 -26.37
C LEU A 210 24.45 22.51 -26.59
N TYR A 211 23.73 21.59 -25.94
CA TYR A 211 22.28 21.52 -26.05
C TYR A 211 21.64 21.42 -24.68
N VAL A 212 20.50 22.09 -24.54
CA VAL A 212 19.64 21.97 -23.36
C VAL A 212 18.73 20.76 -23.53
N MET A 213 18.78 19.87 -22.55
CA MET A 213 18.00 18.66 -22.49
C MET A 213 16.66 18.87 -21.81
N SER A 214 15.68 18.08 -22.23
CA SER A 214 14.38 18.01 -21.56
C SER A 214 14.54 17.46 -20.14
N PRO A 215 14.06 18.16 -19.08
CA PRO A 215 14.19 17.75 -17.69
C PRO A 215 13.14 16.68 -17.35
N ILE A 216 13.29 15.48 -17.91
CA ILE A 216 12.35 14.36 -17.69
C ILE A 216 12.24 14.03 -16.19
N PHE A 217 13.34 14.12 -15.45
CA PHE A 217 13.32 13.90 -13.99
C PHE A 217 12.28 14.78 -13.28
N LEU A 218 12.16 16.05 -13.67
CA LEU A 218 11.27 17.01 -13.05
C LEU A 218 9.82 16.74 -13.44
N TYR A 219 9.57 16.49 -14.73
CA TYR A 219 8.23 16.12 -15.21
C TYR A 219 7.74 14.83 -14.54
N GLU A 220 8.61 13.83 -14.40
CA GLU A 220 8.30 12.59 -13.72
C GLU A 220 8.06 12.82 -12.23
N SER A 221 8.96 13.53 -11.54
CA SER A 221 8.82 13.85 -10.11
C SER A 221 7.49 14.56 -9.80
N LEU A 222 7.18 15.63 -10.52
CA LEU A 222 5.95 16.39 -10.31
C LEU A 222 4.70 15.58 -10.64
N SER A 223 4.73 14.79 -11.72
CA SER A 223 3.62 13.94 -12.12
C SER A 223 3.34 12.85 -11.08
N LEU A 224 4.39 12.25 -10.50
CA LEU A 224 4.27 11.23 -9.46
C LEU A 224 3.72 11.82 -8.15
N ILE A 225 4.18 13.00 -7.74
CA ILE A 225 3.65 13.70 -6.56
C ILE A 225 2.19 14.11 -6.78
N PHE A 226 1.85 14.63 -7.96
CA PHE A 226 0.49 14.98 -8.31
C PHE A 226 -0.44 13.76 -8.32
N ALA A 227 0.01 12.65 -8.92
CA ALA A 227 -0.67 11.36 -8.88
C ALA A 227 -0.91 10.88 -7.44
N TRP A 228 0.10 10.98 -6.57
CA TRP A 228 -0.02 10.63 -5.17
C TRP A 228 -1.07 11.49 -4.45
N VAL A 229 -1.10 12.81 -4.70
CA VAL A 229 -2.10 13.71 -4.11
C VAL A 229 -3.50 13.30 -4.51
N ILE A 230 -3.72 13.00 -5.80
CA ILE A 230 -5.01 12.52 -6.30
C ILE A 230 -5.41 11.23 -5.58
N ILE A 231 -4.55 10.20 -5.60
CA ILE A 231 -4.90 8.87 -5.08
C ILE A 231 -5.09 8.89 -3.56
N THR A 232 -4.26 9.63 -2.84
CA THR A 232 -4.23 9.59 -1.37
C THR A 232 -5.26 10.53 -0.74
N PHE A 233 -5.50 11.70 -1.33
CA PHE A 233 -6.37 12.72 -0.74
C PHE A 233 -7.67 12.94 -1.50
N ILE A 234 -7.65 12.93 -2.83
CA ILE A 234 -8.87 13.21 -3.61
C ILE A 234 -9.75 11.98 -3.62
N ILE A 235 -9.26 10.84 -4.13
CA ILE A 235 -10.05 9.62 -4.32
C ILE A 235 -10.82 9.21 -3.05
N PRO A 236 -10.21 9.09 -1.86
CA PRO A 236 -10.92 8.59 -0.68
C PRO A 236 -11.97 9.58 -0.15
N ASN A 237 -11.86 10.86 -0.53
CA ASN A 237 -12.76 11.91 -0.10
C ASN A 237 -13.87 12.21 -1.12
N ILE A 238 -13.78 11.74 -2.37
CA ILE A 238 -14.88 11.86 -3.37
C ILE A 238 -16.22 11.41 -2.79
N GLY A 239 -16.20 10.28 -2.09
CA GLY A 239 -17.40 9.74 -1.42
C GLY A 239 -18.00 10.67 -0.37
N LYS A 240 -17.14 11.34 0.39
CA LYS A 240 -17.56 12.31 1.40
C LYS A 240 -18.14 13.57 0.77
N TRP A 241 -17.66 13.97 -0.40
CA TRP A 241 -18.12 15.16 -1.10
C TRP A 241 -19.47 14.94 -1.78
N ILE A 242 -19.64 13.83 -2.50
CA ILE A 242 -20.84 13.53 -3.30
C ILE A 242 -21.92 12.83 -2.46
N GLY A 243 -21.52 12.02 -1.47
CA GLY A 243 -22.44 11.22 -0.67
C GLY A 243 -23.32 12.00 0.31
N LYS A 244 -24.29 11.29 0.89
CA LYS A 244 -25.15 11.81 1.96
C LYS A 244 -24.31 12.33 3.12
N LYS A 245 -24.67 13.50 3.65
CA LYS A 245 -23.93 14.14 4.74
C LYS A 245 -24.39 13.63 6.10
N PRO A 246 -23.48 13.21 7.00
CA PRO A 246 -23.86 12.62 8.29
C PRO A 246 -24.73 13.53 9.17
N TRP A 247 -24.44 14.84 9.17
CA TRP A 247 -25.19 15.84 9.94
C TRP A 247 -26.61 16.10 9.41
N LYS A 248 -26.94 15.68 8.18
CA LYS A 248 -28.33 15.72 7.68
C LYS A 248 -29.17 14.56 8.20
N LEU A 249 -28.54 13.46 8.61
CA LEU A 249 -29.22 12.23 9.06
C LEU A 249 -29.32 12.15 10.57
N ASN A 250 -28.31 12.61 11.31
CA ASN A 250 -28.31 12.66 12.78
C ASN A 250 -27.84 14.04 13.27
N PRO A 251 -28.67 15.10 13.16
CA PRO A 251 -28.27 16.47 13.51
C PRO A 251 -27.71 16.57 14.93
N ASP A 252 -28.29 15.83 15.87
CA ASP A 252 -27.94 15.87 17.30
C ASP A 252 -26.57 15.24 17.61
N LYS A 253 -26.03 14.42 16.69
CA LYS A 253 -24.71 13.77 16.85
C LYS A 253 -23.57 14.55 16.22
N PHE A 254 -23.85 15.61 15.45
CA PHE A 254 -22.85 16.34 14.69
C PHE A 254 -22.99 17.85 14.92
N GLU A 255 -22.08 18.45 15.70
CA GLU A 255 -21.97 19.90 15.75
C GLU A 255 -21.51 20.43 14.37
N PRO A 256 -22.31 21.25 13.67
CA PRO A 256 -21.93 21.80 12.37
C PRO A 256 -20.96 22.95 12.57
N LYS A 257 -19.69 22.63 12.87
CA LYS A 257 -18.59 23.60 12.84
C LYS A 257 -17.85 23.47 11.51
N PHE A 258 -17.87 24.53 10.72
CA PHE A 258 -17.34 24.58 9.33
C PHE A 258 -15.87 24.12 9.21
N PHE A 259 -15.08 24.33 10.28
CA PHE A 259 -13.66 23.95 10.35
C PHE A 259 -13.37 22.73 11.24
N ASN A 260 -14.40 22.05 11.76
CA ASN A 260 -14.18 20.90 12.62
C ASN A 260 -14.03 19.62 11.77
N PHE A 261 -12.78 19.34 11.38
CA PHE A 261 -12.39 18.09 10.71
C PHE A 261 -12.75 16.83 11.52
N LYS A 262 -13.15 16.96 12.80
CA LYS A 262 -13.65 15.85 13.64
C LYS A 262 -14.95 15.22 13.14
N ILE A 263 -15.80 15.95 12.39
CA ILE A 263 -17.07 15.43 11.84
C ILE A 263 -16.83 14.20 10.94
N TRP A 264 -15.62 14.07 10.39
CA TRP A 264 -15.22 13.01 9.49
C TRP A 264 -14.34 11.94 10.16
N ARG A 265 -14.33 11.84 11.50
CA ARG A 265 -13.62 10.80 12.24
C ARG A 265 -14.28 9.43 12.06
N THR A 266 -13.42 8.41 12.00
CA THR A 266 -13.73 6.98 11.78
C THR A 266 -14.66 6.39 12.84
N GLU A 267 -14.71 6.97 14.04
CA GLU A 267 -15.50 6.52 15.20
C GLU A 267 -17.01 6.40 14.88
N VAL A 268 -17.54 7.17 13.92
CA VAL A 268 -18.95 7.11 13.50
C VAL A 268 -19.28 5.82 12.75
N PHE A 269 -18.32 5.23 12.04
CA PHE A 269 -18.51 4.02 11.24
C PHE A 269 -18.22 2.72 12.02
N ALA A 270 -17.71 2.83 13.26
CA ALA A 270 -17.31 1.68 14.07
C ALA A 270 -18.44 1.12 14.96
N ASN A 271 -19.48 1.91 15.25
CA ASN A 271 -20.55 1.46 16.13
C ASN A 271 -21.58 0.63 15.36
N HIS A 272 -21.48 -0.69 15.51
CA HIS A 272 -22.48 -1.62 15.01
C HIS A 272 -23.70 -1.64 15.92
N GLU A 273 -24.87 -1.34 15.36
CA GLU A 273 -26.13 -1.46 16.10
C GLU A 273 -26.51 -2.94 16.22
N TYR A 274 -26.88 -3.37 17.43
CA TYR A 274 -27.32 -4.74 17.71
C TYR A 274 -28.39 -5.25 16.73
N LYS A 275 -29.29 -4.35 16.30
CA LYS A 275 -30.35 -4.62 15.31
C LYS A 275 -29.80 -5.08 13.96
N GLU A 276 -28.69 -4.52 13.48
CA GLU A 276 -28.10 -4.87 12.19
C GLU A 276 -27.45 -6.25 12.21
N ILE A 277 -26.88 -6.63 13.36
CA ILE A 277 -26.30 -7.96 13.57
C ILE A 277 -27.39 -9.03 13.56
N GLU A 278 -28.52 -8.80 14.25
CA GLU A 278 -29.66 -9.71 14.24
C GLU A 278 -30.30 -9.83 12.84
N LEU A 279 -30.46 -8.70 12.14
CA LEU A 279 -30.96 -8.68 10.76
C LEU A 279 -30.06 -9.52 9.84
N TYR A 280 -28.74 -9.33 9.94
CA TYR A 280 -27.78 -10.12 9.18
C TYR A 280 -27.93 -11.61 9.48
N LYS A 281 -27.96 -12.01 10.76
CA LYS A 281 -28.11 -13.43 11.18
C LYS A 281 -29.39 -14.04 10.62
N LYS A 282 -30.51 -13.32 10.66
CA LYS A 282 -31.82 -13.79 10.18
C LYS A 282 -31.85 -13.97 8.66
N GLU A 283 -31.38 -12.96 7.92
CA GLU A 283 -31.40 -12.98 6.45
C GLU A 283 -30.33 -13.91 5.86
N PHE A 284 -29.17 -14.05 6.53
CA PHE A 284 -28.09 -14.93 6.08
C PHE A 284 -28.55 -16.40 5.99
N LYS A 285 -29.36 -16.87 6.95
CA LYS A 285 -29.91 -18.24 6.96
C LYS A 285 -30.86 -18.52 5.79
N LYS A 286 -31.49 -17.50 5.22
CA LYS A 286 -32.42 -17.65 4.09
C LYS A 286 -31.72 -17.77 2.73
N ILE A 287 -30.43 -17.44 2.66
CA ILE A 287 -29.66 -17.50 1.42
C ILE A 287 -29.23 -18.94 1.18
N ASN A 288 -30.04 -19.68 0.42
CA ASN A 288 -29.73 -21.02 -0.06
C ASN A 288 -29.72 -21.01 -1.60
N ASP A 289 -28.55 -20.77 -2.19
CA ASP A 289 -28.33 -20.92 -3.64
C ASP A 289 -27.28 -22.01 -3.87
N GLU A 290 -27.55 -22.90 -4.82
CA GLU A 290 -26.61 -23.97 -5.21
C GLU A 290 -25.34 -23.41 -5.86
N ASN A 291 -25.46 -22.34 -6.65
CA ASN A 291 -24.32 -21.71 -7.29
C ASN A 291 -23.49 -20.93 -6.25
N PHE A 292 -22.24 -21.39 -6.03
CA PHE A 292 -21.30 -20.82 -5.07
C PHE A 292 -21.09 -19.30 -5.23
N ILE A 293 -20.94 -18.81 -6.46
CA ILE A 293 -20.65 -17.40 -6.75
C ILE A 293 -21.88 -16.56 -6.44
N LYS A 294 -23.07 -16.99 -6.90
CA LYS A 294 -24.33 -16.28 -6.61
C LYS A 294 -24.61 -16.22 -5.10
N ARG A 295 -24.39 -17.34 -4.40
CA ARG A 295 -24.51 -17.41 -2.94
C ARG A 295 -23.57 -16.42 -2.24
N LYS A 296 -22.27 -16.43 -2.60
CA LYS A 296 -21.28 -15.51 -2.02
C LYS A 296 -21.63 -14.05 -2.28
N TRP A 297 -22.01 -13.72 -3.50
CA TRP A 297 -22.43 -12.37 -3.86
C TRP A 297 -23.61 -11.87 -3.01
N LYS A 298 -24.66 -12.69 -2.84
CA LYS A 298 -25.80 -12.33 -1.99
C LYS A 298 -25.38 -12.15 -0.52
N GLN A 299 -24.55 -13.05 0.00
CA GLN A 299 -23.99 -12.96 1.36
C GLN A 299 -23.19 -11.67 1.57
N GLY A 300 -22.26 -11.36 0.65
CA GLY A 300 -21.43 -10.15 0.73
C GLY A 300 -22.23 -8.87 0.54
N LYS A 301 -23.27 -8.87 -0.30
CA LYS A 301 -24.19 -7.73 -0.45
C LYS A 301 -24.98 -7.48 0.84
N LEU A 302 -25.48 -8.54 1.48
CA LEU A 302 -26.15 -8.46 2.77
C LEU A 302 -25.19 -7.91 3.85
N LEU A 303 -23.97 -8.44 3.91
CA LEU A 303 -22.95 -7.99 4.86
C LEU A 303 -22.60 -6.51 4.67
N SER A 304 -22.39 -6.08 3.42
CA SER A 304 -22.11 -4.68 3.09
C SER A 304 -23.28 -3.75 3.44
N LYS A 305 -24.53 -4.24 3.37
CA LYS A 305 -25.72 -3.47 3.73
C LYS A 305 -25.82 -3.29 5.24
N CYS A 306 -25.68 -4.36 6.01
CA CYS A 306 -25.75 -4.32 7.47
C CYS A 306 -24.58 -3.53 8.10
N ASN A 307 -23.40 -3.54 7.48
CA ASN A 307 -22.28 -2.72 7.95
C ASN A 307 -22.36 -1.25 7.52
N ASN A 308 -23.25 -0.88 6.59
CA ASN A 308 -23.44 0.51 6.17
C ASN A 308 -24.93 0.81 6.00
N PRO A 309 -25.71 0.77 7.10
CA PRO A 309 -27.17 0.87 7.04
C PRO A 309 -27.63 2.24 6.53
N GLN A 310 -26.86 3.30 6.78
CA GLN A 310 -27.18 4.65 6.28
C GLN A 310 -26.85 4.83 4.79
N GLY A 311 -26.12 3.89 4.17
CA GLY A 311 -25.79 3.92 2.75
C GLY A 311 -24.81 5.03 2.36
N TYR A 312 -23.81 5.30 3.21
CA TYR A 312 -22.75 6.24 2.88
C TYR A 312 -21.92 5.75 1.68
N TYR A 313 -21.48 6.69 0.84
CA TYR A 313 -20.52 6.32 -0.20
C TYR A 313 -19.15 6.13 0.44
N LEU A 314 -18.62 4.90 0.32
CA LEU A 314 -17.31 4.52 0.81
C LEU A 314 -16.44 4.10 -0.38
N VAL A 315 -15.23 4.66 -0.45
CA VAL A 315 -14.19 4.10 -1.30
C VAL A 315 -13.69 2.84 -0.65
N ARG A 316 -13.80 1.72 -1.37
CA ARG A 316 -13.50 0.41 -0.83
C ARG A 316 -12.01 0.12 -0.89
N THR A 317 -11.56 -0.77 -0.02
CA THR A 317 -10.17 -1.19 0.06
C THR A 317 -9.70 -1.87 -1.21
N GLY A 318 -8.51 -1.54 -1.68
CA GLY A 318 -7.89 -2.04 -2.91
C GLY A 318 -8.00 -1.05 -4.08
N VAL A 319 -8.90 -0.07 -3.99
CA VAL A 319 -9.08 0.95 -5.05
C VAL A 319 -7.85 1.83 -5.18
N GLN A 320 -7.25 2.27 -4.06
CA GLN A 320 -6.09 3.18 -4.11
C GLN A 320 -4.85 2.44 -4.61
N ALA A 321 -4.63 1.21 -4.17
CA ALA A 321 -3.58 0.34 -4.68
C ALA A 321 -3.73 0.07 -6.18
N GLY A 322 -4.96 -0.22 -6.67
CA GLY A 322 -5.22 -0.39 -8.11
C GLY A 322 -4.97 0.90 -8.90
N LEU A 323 -5.43 2.05 -8.38
CA LEU A 323 -5.21 3.35 -9.02
C LEU A 323 -3.73 3.75 -9.06
N TYR A 324 -2.93 3.35 -8.09
CA TYR A 324 -1.48 3.50 -8.17
C TYR A 324 -0.93 2.86 -9.44
N PHE A 325 -1.24 1.59 -9.70
CA PHE A 325 -0.76 0.90 -10.91
C PHE A 325 -1.29 1.53 -12.18
N PHE A 326 -2.53 2.01 -12.19
CA PHE A 326 -3.08 2.72 -13.34
C PHE A 326 -2.34 4.05 -13.60
N VAL A 327 -2.32 4.96 -12.62
CA VAL A 327 -1.80 6.32 -12.80
C VAL A 327 -0.29 6.31 -12.97
N TRP A 328 0.44 5.45 -12.25
CA TRP A 328 1.89 5.31 -12.43
C TRP A 328 2.25 4.87 -13.85
N ASN A 329 1.58 3.81 -14.36
CA ASN A 329 1.82 3.37 -15.73
C ASN A 329 1.33 4.39 -16.76
N MET A 330 0.30 5.19 -16.47
CA MET A 330 -0.12 6.30 -17.33
C MET A 330 0.95 7.38 -17.44
N VAL A 331 1.50 7.83 -16.30
CA VAL A 331 2.62 8.79 -16.27
C VAL A 331 3.82 8.22 -17.04
N ARG A 332 4.13 6.94 -16.79
CA ARG A 332 5.21 6.24 -17.50
C ARG A 332 4.95 6.20 -19.00
N PHE A 333 3.76 5.80 -19.44
CA PHE A 333 3.38 5.70 -20.84
C PHE A 333 3.57 7.03 -21.57
N ILE A 334 3.15 8.15 -20.96
CA ILE A 334 3.31 9.48 -21.52
C ILE A 334 4.80 9.84 -21.65
N LEU A 335 5.59 9.68 -20.60
CA LEU A 335 7.00 10.06 -20.60
C LEU A 335 7.87 9.15 -21.49
N GLU A 336 7.52 7.88 -21.59
CA GLU A 336 8.19 6.90 -22.43
C GLU A 336 8.16 7.30 -23.91
N THR A 337 7.14 8.05 -24.35
CA THR A 337 7.09 8.58 -25.72
C THR A 337 8.22 9.56 -26.05
N GLY A 338 8.77 10.24 -25.04
CA GLY A 338 9.86 11.21 -25.19
C GLY A 338 11.24 10.68 -24.82
N ARG A 339 11.33 9.46 -24.28
CA ARG A 339 12.61 8.83 -23.90
C ARG A 339 13.38 8.32 -25.12
N PRO A 340 14.71 8.20 -25.00
CA PRO A 340 15.51 7.53 -26.02
C PRO A 340 15.26 6.01 -25.97
N ASP A 341 15.48 5.34 -27.10
CA ASP A 341 15.11 3.94 -27.29
C ASP A 341 15.93 2.97 -26.42
N ASP A 342 17.14 3.34 -26.03
CA ASP A 342 18.01 2.62 -25.12
C ASP A 342 17.60 2.75 -23.63
N HIS A 343 16.78 3.74 -23.27
CA HIS A 343 16.27 3.92 -21.90
C HIS A 343 14.82 3.48 -21.72
N LEU A 344 14.27 2.76 -22.71
CA LEU A 344 12.93 2.21 -22.63
C LEU A 344 12.87 1.06 -21.61
N PHE A 345 11.67 0.81 -21.08
CA PHE A 345 11.37 -0.37 -20.25
C PHE A 345 11.76 -1.67 -20.96
N LEU A 346 11.55 -1.74 -22.27
CA LEU A 346 12.15 -2.76 -23.15
C LEU A 346 13.00 -2.05 -24.18
N MET A 347 14.31 -2.11 -23.97
CA MET A 347 15.31 -1.41 -24.76
C MET A 347 15.14 -1.72 -26.25
N TYR A 348 15.25 -0.69 -27.09
CA TYR A 348 15.16 -0.72 -28.55
C TYR A 348 13.81 -1.20 -29.12
N GLN A 349 12.83 -1.56 -28.29
CA GLN A 349 11.53 -2.06 -28.72
C GLN A 349 10.39 -1.16 -28.21
N ARG A 350 10.29 0.05 -28.77
CA ARG A 350 9.30 1.07 -28.36
C ARG A 350 7.86 0.58 -28.36
N THR A 351 7.42 -0.03 -29.46
CA THR A 351 6.02 -0.52 -29.58
C THR A 351 5.71 -1.56 -28.51
N LEU A 352 6.63 -2.49 -28.27
CA LEU A 352 6.44 -3.56 -27.30
C LEU A 352 6.51 -3.02 -25.87
N SER A 353 7.47 -2.13 -25.57
CA SER A 353 7.57 -1.38 -24.31
C SER A 353 6.25 -0.65 -23.98
N LEU A 354 5.76 0.18 -24.91
CA LEU A 354 4.51 0.91 -24.74
C LEU A 354 3.30 -0.01 -24.60
N THR A 355 3.26 -1.12 -25.33
CA THR A 355 2.17 -2.10 -25.23
C THR A 355 2.15 -2.75 -23.85
N VAL A 356 3.30 -3.18 -23.33
CA VAL A 356 3.40 -3.79 -21.99
C VAL A 356 2.99 -2.80 -20.90
N ILE A 357 3.44 -1.53 -20.99
CA ILE A 357 3.05 -0.47 -20.05
C ILE A 357 1.54 -0.17 -20.17
N GLY A 358 0.99 -0.15 -21.39
CA GLY A 358 -0.44 0.06 -21.63
C GLY A 358 -1.30 -1.05 -21.04
N LEU A 359 -0.91 -2.32 -21.25
CA LEU A 359 -1.61 -3.48 -20.67
C LEU A 359 -1.56 -3.48 -19.15
N SER A 360 -0.40 -3.14 -18.55
CA SER A 360 -0.26 -3.07 -17.09
C SER A 360 -1.07 -1.90 -16.50
N MET A 361 -1.19 -0.78 -17.21
CA MET A 361 -2.09 0.32 -16.88
C MET A 361 -3.55 -0.16 -16.82
N PHE A 362 -4.05 -0.84 -17.86
CA PHE A 362 -5.41 -1.38 -17.87
C PHE A 362 -5.65 -2.42 -16.78
N ALA A 363 -4.66 -3.27 -16.49
CA ALA A 363 -4.75 -4.21 -15.37
C ALA A 363 -4.94 -3.50 -14.02
N GLY A 364 -4.20 -2.40 -13.78
CA GLY A 364 -4.38 -1.56 -12.59
C GLY A 364 -5.79 -0.97 -12.48
N LEU A 365 -6.33 -0.49 -13.60
CA LEU A 365 -7.71 0.03 -13.66
C LEU A 365 -8.74 -1.05 -13.35
N ILE A 366 -8.59 -2.24 -13.95
CA ILE A 366 -9.47 -3.40 -13.69
C ILE A 366 -9.43 -3.77 -12.21
N VAL A 367 -8.24 -3.84 -11.60
CA VAL A 367 -8.10 -4.13 -10.17
C VAL A 367 -8.86 -3.09 -9.32
N SER A 368 -8.76 -1.80 -9.68
CA SER A 368 -9.47 -0.74 -8.97
C SER A 368 -11.00 -0.88 -9.08
N ILE A 369 -11.51 -1.09 -10.30
CA ILE A 369 -12.93 -1.32 -10.61
C ILE A 369 -13.48 -2.54 -9.87
N LEU A 370 -12.77 -3.66 -9.93
CA LEU A 370 -13.15 -4.89 -9.24
C LEU A 370 -13.11 -4.71 -7.72
N SER A 371 -12.12 -3.97 -7.19
CA SER A 371 -12.03 -3.63 -5.76
C SER A 371 -13.20 -2.77 -5.29
N GLN A 372 -13.71 -1.89 -6.15
CA GLN A 372 -14.87 -1.06 -5.81
C GLN A 372 -16.20 -1.83 -5.90
N TRP A 373 -16.39 -2.69 -6.90
CA TRP A 373 -17.73 -3.24 -7.18
C TRP A 373 -17.91 -4.75 -7.07
N VAL A 374 -16.84 -5.54 -7.13
CA VAL A 374 -16.93 -7.01 -7.23
C VAL A 374 -16.32 -7.71 -6.02
N ILE A 375 -15.03 -7.51 -5.77
CA ILE A 375 -14.25 -8.15 -4.69
C ILE A 375 -14.93 -8.00 -3.31
N PRO A 376 -15.48 -6.84 -2.94
CA PRO A 376 -16.22 -6.65 -1.70
C PRO A 376 -17.31 -7.67 -1.44
N TYR A 377 -18.06 -8.05 -2.47
CA TYR A 377 -19.20 -8.94 -2.34
C TYR A 377 -18.81 -10.42 -2.37
N LEU A 378 -17.60 -10.73 -2.84
CA LEU A 378 -17.13 -12.11 -2.96
C LEU A 378 -16.23 -12.53 -1.78
N PHE A 379 -15.40 -11.63 -1.26
CA PHE A 379 -14.29 -11.99 -0.37
C PHE A 379 -14.35 -11.39 1.03
N ARG A 380 -15.27 -10.44 1.31
CA ARG A 380 -15.38 -9.85 2.65
C ARG A 380 -15.91 -10.84 3.67
N LYS A 381 -15.36 -10.76 4.89
CA LYS A 381 -15.75 -11.60 6.02
C LYS A 381 -16.08 -10.76 7.26
N PRO A 382 -17.04 -11.20 8.09
CA PRO A 382 -17.26 -10.60 9.41
C PRO A 382 -15.99 -10.65 10.27
N GLY A 383 -15.82 -9.66 11.16
CA GLY A 383 -14.68 -9.60 12.08
C GLY A 383 -13.34 -9.21 11.47
N ILE A 384 -13.31 -8.74 10.21
CA ILE A 384 -12.10 -8.23 9.55
C ILE A 384 -12.30 -6.75 9.22
N ILE A 385 -11.25 -5.95 9.48
CA ILE A 385 -11.20 -4.54 9.11
C ILE A 385 -10.87 -4.42 7.63
N TYR A 386 -11.77 -3.79 6.88
CA TYR A 386 -11.59 -3.36 5.50
C TYR A 386 -11.59 -1.83 5.46
N GLU A 387 -12.60 -1.21 4.84
CA GLU A 387 -12.81 0.24 4.87
C GLU A 387 -13.32 0.73 6.24
N GLN A 388 -13.99 -0.16 6.96
CA GLN A 388 -14.49 -0.02 8.32
C GLN A 388 -14.34 -1.38 9.01
N GLU A 389 -14.51 -1.39 10.33
CA GLU A 389 -14.64 -2.64 11.07
C GLU A 389 -15.95 -3.33 10.66
N TYR A 390 -15.90 -4.64 10.45
CA TYR A 390 -17.10 -5.44 10.15
C TYR A 390 -17.45 -6.23 11.40
N PHE A 391 -18.72 -6.19 11.82
CA PHE A 391 -19.12 -6.80 13.09
C PHE A 391 -18.65 -8.24 13.22
N TYR A 392 -18.29 -8.61 14.43
CA TYR A 392 -17.98 -9.97 14.80
C TYR A 392 -19.28 -10.75 15.05
N LEU A 393 -19.35 -11.98 14.54
CA LEU A 393 -20.31 -12.97 15.01
C LEU A 393 -19.55 -13.81 16.04
N ASP A 394 -20.11 -14.01 17.23
CA ASP A 394 -19.44 -14.71 18.32
C ASP A 394 -18.81 -16.02 17.81
N GLU A 395 -17.60 -16.36 18.24
CA GLU A 395 -16.80 -17.46 17.66
C GLU A 395 -17.53 -18.81 17.84
N SER A 396 -18.33 -18.90 18.91
CA SER A 396 -19.26 -19.99 19.20
C SER A 396 -20.39 -20.10 18.16
N GLU A 397 -20.91 -18.98 17.66
CA GLU A 397 -21.95 -18.89 16.64
C GLU A 397 -21.39 -19.07 15.23
N TRP A 398 -20.21 -18.53 14.94
CA TRP A 398 -19.53 -18.75 13.67
C TRP A 398 -19.14 -20.23 13.49
N ASN A 399 -18.63 -20.87 14.55
CA ASN A 399 -18.30 -22.29 14.56
C ASN A 399 -19.53 -23.22 14.64
N SER A 400 -20.71 -22.72 15.02
CA SER A 400 -21.97 -23.49 14.90
C SER A 400 -22.61 -23.35 13.52
N ILE A 401 -22.37 -22.24 12.82
CA ILE A 401 -22.80 -22.02 11.43
C ILE A 401 -21.83 -22.68 10.44
N GLN A 402 -20.53 -22.76 10.74
CA GLN A 402 -19.53 -23.45 9.90
C GLN A 402 -19.89 -24.91 9.55
N PRO A 403 -20.33 -25.77 10.48
CA PRO A 403 -20.76 -27.13 10.17
C PRO A 403 -22.08 -27.17 9.38
N ILE A 404 -22.97 -26.19 9.52
CA ILE A 404 -24.17 -26.04 8.65
C ILE A 404 -23.75 -25.64 7.22
N ILE A 405 -22.61 -24.96 7.09
CA ILE A 405 -21.98 -24.62 5.80
C ILE A 405 -21.16 -25.81 5.22
N ASN A 406 -20.70 -26.76 6.06
CA ASN A 406 -19.67 -27.76 5.71
C ASN A 406 -20.02 -29.25 5.97
N ASN A 407 -21.20 -29.64 6.44
CA ASN A 407 -21.59 -31.06 6.60
C ASN A 407 -22.75 -31.36 5.62
N ASP A 408 -22.78 -32.43 4.80
CA ASP A 408 -22.00 -33.68 4.74
C ASP A 408 -21.64 -34.32 6.10
N GLU A 409 -22.72 -34.49 6.87
CA GLU A 409 -23.12 -35.49 7.87
C GLU A 409 -22.14 -36.30 8.76
N SER A 410 -20.81 -36.22 8.68
CA SER A 410 -19.97 -37.22 9.38
C SER A 410 -19.54 -36.90 10.83
N LYS A 411 -19.89 -35.74 11.41
CA LYS A 411 -19.30 -35.28 12.70
C LYS A 411 -20.19 -35.32 13.95
N GLU A 412 -21.50 -35.55 13.84
CA GLU A 412 -22.42 -35.51 15.00
C GLU A 412 -22.10 -36.55 16.09
N LYS A 413 -21.58 -37.72 15.70
CA LYS A 413 -21.28 -38.81 16.65
C LYS A 413 -20.14 -38.51 17.63
N LYS A 414 -19.20 -37.60 17.30
CA LYS A 414 -18.08 -37.24 18.21
C LYS A 414 -18.42 -36.12 19.19
N TRP A 415 -19.37 -35.25 18.86
CA TRP A 415 -19.73 -34.08 19.67
C TRP A 415 -20.61 -34.42 20.88
N HIS A 416 -21.47 -35.43 20.76
CA HIS A 416 -22.39 -35.81 21.83
C HIS A 416 -21.68 -36.35 23.09
N ILE A 417 -20.51 -36.96 22.90
CA ILE A 417 -19.68 -37.53 23.99
C ILE A 417 -18.92 -36.44 24.75
N PHE A 418 -18.55 -35.34 24.10
CA PHE A 418 -17.80 -34.24 24.71
C PHE A 418 -18.67 -33.39 25.65
N ASN A 419 -19.89 -33.05 25.22
CA ASN A 419 -20.83 -32.24 26.00
C ASN A 419 -21.31 -32.87 27.31
N LEU A 420 -21.29 -34.21 27.42
CA LEU A 420 -21.65 -34.90 28.65
C LEU A 420 -20.55 -34.82 29.73
N LYS A 421 -19.27 -34.65 29.33
CA LYS A 421 -18.16 -34.52 30.27
C LYS A 421 -18.08 -33.11 30.88
N GLU A 422 -18.34 -32.06 30.10
CA GLU A 422 -18.31 -30.68 30.61
C GLU A 422 -19.45 -30.37 31.60
N LYS A 423 -20.67 -30.88 31.36
CA LYS A 423 -21.81 -30.68 32.27
C LYS A 423 -21.57 -31.30 33.66
N LYS A 424 -20.84 -32.41 33.75
CA LYS A 424 -20.45 -32.99 35.05
C LYS A 424 -19.42 -32.12 35.77
N ALA A 425 -18.39 -31.64 35.06
CA ALA A 425 -17.33 -30.82 35.67
C ALA A 425 -17.83 -29.45 36.18
N SER A 426 -18.83 -28.85 35.52
CA SER A 426 -19.41 -27.57 35.95
C SER A 426 -20.25 -27.71 37.22
N SER A 427 -21.02 -28.79 37.37
CA SER A 427 -21.88 -29.00 38.55
C SER A 427 -21.10 -29.32 39.83
N GLU A 428 -19.95 -29.99 39.73
CA GLU A 428 -19.05 -30.23 40.87
C GLU A 428 -18.39 -28.93 41.38
N LYS A 429 -17.94 -28.05 40.47
CA LYS A 429 -17.35 -26.76 40.85
C LYS A 429 -18.33 -25.85 41.57
N GLU A 430 -19.62 -25.91 41.21
CA GLU A 430 -20.66 -25.09 41.81
C GLU A 430 -21.02 -25.57 43.23
N LYS A 431 -21.08 -26.89 43.45
CA LYS A 431 -21.24 -27.47 44.80
C LYS A 431 -20.12 -27.05 45.76
N ILE A 432 -18.86 -27.15 45.33
CA ILE A 432 -17.69 -26.77 46.15
C ILE A 432 -17.74 -25.27 46.54
N LYS A 433 -18.26 -24.42 45.65
CA LYS A 433 -18.37 -22.98 45.90
C LYS A 433 -19.45 -22.65 46.93
N ILE A 434 -20.54 -23.39 46.94
CA ILE A 434 -21.65 -23.24 47.89
C ILE A 434 -21.22 -23.70 49.29
N ASP A 435 -20.57 -24.86 49.40
CA ASP A 435 -20.12 -25.42 50.68
C ASP A 435 -19.11 -24.51 51.40
N ASN A 436 -18.19 -23.92 50.64
CA ASN A 436 -17.24 -22.94 51.16
C ASN A 436 -17.92 -21.66 51.69
N LYS A 437 -19.03 -21.25 51.08
CA LYS A 437 -19.80 -20.06 51.49
C LYS A 437 -20.57 -20.32 52.78
N ILE A 438 -21.12 -21.52 52.94
CA ILE A 438 -21.82 -21.97 54.15
C ILE A 438 -20.84 -22.08 55.32
N SER A 439 -19.67 -22.68 55.10
CA SER A 439 -18.62 -22.81 56.13
C SER A 439 -18.16 -21.45 56.67
N LYS A 440 -17.90 -20.48 55.78
CA LYS A 440 -17.54 -19.11 56.17
C LYS A 440 -18.63 -18.40 56.97
N LYS A 441 -19.91 -18.66 56.69
CA LYS A 441 -21.03 -18.07 57.42
C LYS A 441 -21.12 -18.62 58.85
N LYS A 442 -21.02 -19.93 59.02
CA LYS A 442 -21.00 -20.60 60.34
C LYS A 442 -19.85 -20.11 61.23
N LEU A 443 -18.66 -19.94 60.65
CA LEU A 443 -17.48 -19.43 61.38
C LEU A 443 -17.71 -17.98 61.88
N LYS A 444 -18.44 -17.18 61.10
CA LYS A 444 -18.76 -15.79 61.45
C LYS A 444 -19.78 -15.73 62.59
N GLU A 445 -20.79 -16.61 62.57
CA GLU A 445 -21.81 -16.73 63.63
C GLU A 445 -21.19 -17.23 64.95
N GLN A 446 -20.25 -18.18 64.91
CA GLN A 446 -19.50 -18.62 66.10
C GLN A 446 -18.70 -17.48 66.74
N LYS A 447 -17.96 -16.70 65.94
CA LYS A 447 -17.19 -15.55 66.44
C LYS A 447 -18.07 -14.46 67.06
N VAL A 448 -19.32 -14.33 66.61
CA VAL A 448 -20.29 -13.39 67.19
C VAL A 448 -20.80 -13.90 68.54
N LYS A 449 -21.11 -15.20 68.66
CA LYS A 449 -21.49 -15.83 69.94
C LYS A 449 -20.38 -15.71 70.99
N GLU A 450 -19.14 -16.05 70.65
CA GLU A 450 -17.99 -15.93 71.58
C GLU A 450 -17.78 -14.49 72.09
N LYS A 451 -18.05 -13.48 71.24
CA LYS A 451 -17.98 -12.06 71.65
C LYS A 451 -19.12 -11.65 72.59
N LEU A 452 -20.31 -12.23 72.42
CA LEU A 452 -21.46 -12.00 73.30
C LEU A 452 -21.25 -12.67 74.66
N ASP A 453 -20.76 -13.90 74.68
CA ASP A 453 -20.47 -14.63 75.93
C ASP A 453 -19.37 -13.94 76.75
N LYS A 454 -18.31 -13.41 76.09
CA LYS A 454 -17.29 -12.58 76.76
C LYS A 454 -17.80 -11.26 77.33
N LYS A 455 -18.89 -10.70 76.80
CA LYS A 455 -19.52 -9.48 77.33
C LYS A 455 -20.44 -9.78 78.50
N LEU A 456 -21.08 -10.95 78.53
CA LEU A 456 -21.98 -11.37 79.61
C LEU A 456 -21.25 -11.97 80.81
N GLY A 457 -20.02 -12.49 80.64
CA GLY A 457 -19.15 -12.97 81.72
C GLY A 457 -18.31 -11.90 82.45
N LYS A 458 -18.54 -10.60 82.19
CA LYS A 458 -18.00 -9.48 82.98
C LYS A 458 -19.15 -8.76 83.70
N LYS A 459 -19.72 -9.45 84.69
CA LYS A 459 -20.60 -8.88 85.70
C LYS A 459 -20.09 -9.31 87.07
#